data_AF-A0A4P5TZI0-F1
#
_entry.id   AF-A0A4P5TZI0-F1
#
_cell.length_a   1.000
_cell.length_b   1.000
_cell.length_c   1.000
_cell.angle_alpha   90.00
_cell.angle_beta   90.00
_cell.angle_gamma   90.00
#
_symmetry.space_group_name_H-M   'P 1'
#
loop_
_entity.id
_entity.type
_entity.pdbx_description
1 polymer ?
#
loop_
_entity_poly.entity_id
_entity_poly.type
_entity_poly.pdbx_seq_one_letter_code
_entity_poly.pdbx_strand_id
1 'polypeptide(L)'
;MAYSAEKAAAFAYQGHAGSVKDKEEKKSIQQIELDEWKHRSEVLMMMKQYNIPVSKFYEVRFYIIGKIISYSCYVIGWFMPFYFAGKLESGNVCEYFRMIHYFHELVITEHDQLLYEMGIKEKEHEVYFLEKIKSCKLLPYFEKYFSWGIQKSDNDVNLNTKFPVEESEKYCKK
;
A
#
# COMPACT_ATOMS: atom_id res chain seq x y z
N MET A 1 -5.50 -4.71 -11.87
CA MET A 1 -4.84 -5.58 -10.86
C MET A 1 -5.07 -5.01 -9.46
N ALA A 2 -4.79 -3.71 -9.26
CA ALA A 2 -5.04 -2.93 -8.04
C ALA A 2 -6.26 -3.39 -7.24
N TYR A 3 -7.48 -3.35 -7.82
CA TYR A 3 -8.71 -3.79 -7.14
C TYR A 3 -8.55 -5.08 -6.33
N SER A 4 -8.01 -6.15 -6.94
CA SER A 4 -7.82 -7.44 -6.27
C SER A 4 -6.66 -7.44 -5.28
N ALA A 5 -5.61 -6.66 -5.54
CA ALA A 5 -4.46 -6.50 -4.64
C ALA A 5 -4.85 -5.83 -3.32
N GLU A 6 -5.71 -4.79 -3.35
CA GLU A 6 -6.25 -4.13 -2.14
C GLU A 6 -6.88 -5.13 -1.17
N LYS A 7 -7.58 -6.15 -1.70
CA LYS A 7 -8.16 -7.21 -0.86
C LYS A 7 -7.10 -8.06 -0.17
N ALA A 8 -5.97 -8.31 -0.82
CA ALA A 8 -4.86 -9.02 -0.21
C ALA A 8 -4.21 -8.19 0.89
N ALA A 9 -4.00 -6.88 0.65
CA ALA A 9 -3.47 -5.94 1.63
C ALA A 9 -4.40 -5.87 2.86
N ALA A 10 -5.71 -5.70 2.66
CA ALA A 10 -6.69 -5.70 3.74
C ALA A 10 -6.63 -7.01 4.58
N PHE A 11 -6.57 -8.18 3.96
CA PHE A 11 -6.42 -9.43 4.71
C PHE A 11 -5.08 -9.57 5.44
N ALA A 12 -3.99 -9.07 4.84
CA ALA A 12 -2.70 -9.03 5.51
C ALA A 12 -2.79 -8.17 6.79
N TYR A 13 -3.43 -7.00 6.70
CA TYR A 13 -3.62 -6.11 7.85
C TYR A 13 -4.55 -6.66 8.93
N GLN A 14 -5.59 -7.43 8.56
CA GLN A 14 -6.38 -8.19 9.54
C GLN A 14 -5.50 -9.12 10.38
N GLY A 15 -4.60 -9.86 9.72
CA GLY A 15 -3.69 -10.78 10.39
C GLY A 15 -2.65 -10.07 11.24
N HIS A 16 -2.09 -8.99 10.69
CA HIS A 16 -1.11 -8.16 11.37
C HIS A 16 -1.69 -7.50 12.63
N ALA A 17 -2.84 -6.83 12.53
CA ALA A 17 -3.53 -6.26 13.69
C ALA A 17 -3.90 -7.34 14.73
N GLY A 18 -4.29 -8.53 14.26
CA GLY A 18 -4.60 -9.66 15.12
C GLY A 18 -3.38 -10.21 15.87
N SER A 19 -2.19 -10.19 15.26
CA SER A 19 -0.96 -10.72 15.87
C SER A 19 -0.26 -9.76 16.82
N VAL A 20 -0.50 -8.45 16.69
CA VAL A 20 0.11 -7.42 17.55
C VAL A 20 -0.57 -7.35 18.93
N LYS A 21 0.26 -7.15 19.97
CA LYS A 21 -0.17 -7.03 21.37
C LYS A 21 -0.46 -5.60 21.80
N ASP A 22 0.32 -4.63 21.30
CA ASP A 22 0.12 -3.23 21.62
C ASP A 22 -1.20 -2.71 21.05
N LYS A 23 -1.97 -1.98 21.87
CA LYS A 23 -3.32 -1.54 21.52
C LYS A 23 -3.32 -0.41 20.50
N GLU A 24 -2.35 0.49 20.59
CA GLU A 24 -2.24 1.62 19.66
C GLU A 24 -1.77 1.13 18.29
N GLU A 25 -0.79 0.22 18.24
CA GLU A 25 -0.39 -0.44 16.99
C GLU A 25 -1.54 -1.20 16.35
N LYS A 26 -2.28 -1.98 17.13
CA LYS A 26 -3.46 -2.69 16.64
C LYS A 26 -4.47 -1.73 16.02
N LYS A 27 -4.78 -0.63 16.70
CA LYS A 27 -5.72 0.38 16.23
C LYS A 27 -5.23 1.05 14.95
N SER A 28 -3.95 1.43 14.88
CA SER A 28 -3.37 2.00 13.67
C SER A 28 -3.42 1.03 12.50
N ILE A 29 -3.04 -0.23 12.69
CA ILE A 29 -3.06 -1.25 11.61
C ILE A 29 -4.50 -1.56 11.17
N GLN A 30 -5.46 -1.56 12.10
CA GLN A 30 -6.88 -1.66 11.75
C GLN A 30 -7.37 -0.45 10.95
N GLN A 31 -6.87 0.75 11.23
CA GLN A 31 -7.20 1.90 10.40
C GLN A 31 -6.63 1.74 8.98
N ILE A 32 -5.40 1.26 8.84
CA ILE A 32 -4.79 0.94 7.54
C ILE A 32 -5.63 -0.10 6.81
N GLU A 33 -6.08 -1.18 7.48
CA GLU A 33 -7.01 -2.15 6.88
C GLU A 33 -8.29 -1.50 6.33
N LEU A 34 -8.89 -0.57 7.07
CA LEU A 34 -10.10 0.14 6.63
C LEU A 34 -9.81 1.02 5.42
N ASP A 35 -8.63 1.63 5.36
CA ASP A 35 -8.16 2.41 4.23
C ASP A 35 -8.03 1.51 2.98
N GLU A 36 -7.47 0.29 3.09
CA GLU A 36 -7.40 -0.68 1.97
C GLU A 36 -8.78 -1.08 1.43
N TRP A 37 -9.77 -1.28 2.32
CA TRP A 37 -11.14 -1.56 1.90
C TRP A 37 -11.76 -0.36 1.18
N LYS A 38 -11.45 0.87 1.60
CA LYS A 38 -11.86 2.09 0.93
C LYS A 38 -11.20 2.19 -0.44
N HIS A 39 -9.89 1.99 -0.53
CA HIS A 39 -9.15 2.01 -1.78
C HIS A 39 -9.73 1.02 -2.79
N ARG A 40 -10.01 -0.20 -2.34
CA ARG A 40 -10.69 -1.23 -3.16
C ARG A 40 -12.03 -0.76 -3.70
N SER A 41 -12.81 -0.05 -2.89
CA SER A 41 -14.12 0.46 -3.29
C SER A 41 -14.00 1.58 -4.34
N GLU A 42 -13.01 2.46 -4.21
CA GLU A 42 -12.71 3.56 -5.12
C GLU A 42 -12.25 3.02 -6.48
N VAL A 43 -11.35 2.05 -6.49
CA VAL A 43 -10.93 1.37 -7.73
C VAL A 43 -12.13 0.68 -8.41
N LEU A 44 -13.03 0.06 -7.64
CA LEU A 44 -14.23 -0.56 -8.21
C LEU A 44 -15.17 0.46 -8.86
N MET A 45 -15.29 1.66 -8.28
CA MET A 45 -16.10 2.73 -8.86
C MET A 45 -15.53 3.18 -10.21
N MET A 46 -14.21 3.42 -10.30
CA MET A 46 -13.54 3.73 -11.57
C MET A 46 -13.71 2.60 -12.59
N MET A 47 -13.53 1.33 -12.18
CA MET A 47 -13.74 0.19 -13.07
C MET A 47 -15.16 0.14 -13.62
N LYS A 48 -16.18 0.38 -12.78
CA LYS A 48 -17.58 0.42 -13.21
C LYS A 48 -17.86 1.56 -14.18
N GLN A 49 -17.30 2.74 -13.93
CA GLN A 49 -17.45 3.91 -14.80
C GLN A 49 -16.99 3.63 -16.24
N TYR A 50 -15.88 2.90 -16.40
CA TYR A 50 -15.35 2.51 -17.71
C TYR A 50 -15.75 1.10 -18.17
N ASN A 51 -16.76 0.49 -17.53
CA ASN A 51 -17.25 -0.86 -17.86
C ASN A 51 -16.18 -1.95 -17.86
N ILE A 52 -15.16 -1.82 -17.01
CA ILE A 52 -14.08 -2.79 -16.85
C ILE A 52 -14.53 -3.90 -15.90
N PRO A 53 -14.62 -5.17 -16.35
CA PRO A 53 -15.07 -6.26 -15.51
C PRO A 53 -14.03 -6.64 -14.45
N VAL A 54 -14.51 -7.07 -13.29
CA VAL A 54 -13.65 -7.67 -12.25
C VAL A 54 -13.13 -9.03 -12.72
N SER A 55 -11.81 -9.22 -12.65
CA SER A 55 -11.18 -10.51 -12.96
C SER A 55 -11.37 -11.51 -11.83
N LYS A 56 -12.18 -12.55 -12.07
CA LYS A 56 -12.40 -13.65 -11.11
C LYS A 56 -11.11 -14.38 -10.73
N PHE A 57 -10.19 -14.54 -11.69
CA PHE A 57 -8.91 -15.19 -11.45
C PHE A 57 -8.07 -14.41 -10.44
N TYR A 58 -7.91 -13.10 -10.63
CA TYR A 58 -7.19 -12.26 -9.67
C TYR A 58 -7.89 -12.21 -8.32
N GLU A 59 -9.22 -12.16 -8.30
CA GLU A 59 -9.98 -12.20 -7.05
C GLU A 59 -9.69 -13.45 -6.20
N VAL A 60 -9.63 -14.63 -6.81
CA VAL A 60 -9.29 -15.88 -6.09
C VAL A 60 -7.82 -15.87 -5.68
N ARG A 61 -6.92 -15.53 -6.60
CA ARG A 61 -5.47 -15.50 -6.34
C ARG A 61 -5.12 -14.58 -5.17
N PHE A 62 -5.59 -13.34 -5.17
CA PHE A 62 -5.28 -12.37 -4.13
C PHE A 62 -6.01 -12.66 -2.81
N TYR A 63 -7.19 -13.29 -2.85
CA TYR A 63 -7.81 -13.83 -1.64
C TYR A 63 -6.88 -14.83 -0.93
N ILE A 64 -6.34 -15.80 -1.69
CA ILE A 64 -5.44 -16.83 -1.15
C ILE A 64 -4.15 -16.19 -0.61
N ILE A 65 -3.52 -15.31 -1.40
CA ILE A 65 -2.30 -14.60 -1.00
C ILE A 65 -2.53 -13.82 0.30
N GLY A 66 -3.58 -13.00 0.36
CA GLY A 66 -3.90 -12.20 1.54
C GLY A 66 -4.13 -13.05 2.79
N LYS A 67 -4.85 -14.17 2.68
CA LYS A 67 -5.07 -15.09 3.81
C LYS A 67 -3.79 -15.79 4.26
N ILE A 68 -2.93 -16.21 3.33
CA ILE A 68 -1.63 -16.80 3.70
C ILE A 68 -0.76 -15.79 4.45
N ILE A 69 -0.69 -14.54 3.98
CA ILE A 69 0.04 -13.47 4.68
C ILE A 69 -0.59 -13.20 6.05
N SER A 70 -1.92 -13.12 6.12
CA SER A 70 -2.67 -12.94 7.36
C SER A 70 -2.29 -13.96 8.43
N TYR A 71 -2.24 -15.25 8.07
CA TYR A 71 -1.85 -16.31 9.00
C TYR A 71 -0.36 -16.28 9.34
N SER A 72 0.50 -15.92 8.39
CA SER A 72 1.95 -15.85 8.65
C SER A 72 2.31 -14.79 9.68
N CYS A 73 1.54 -13.69 9.77
CA CYS A 73 1.73 -12.63 10.77
C CYS A 73 1.74 -13.13 12.23
N TYR A 74 1.11 -14.27 12.53
CA TYR A 74 1.10 -14.87 13.87
C TYR A 74 2.36 -15.69 14.19
N VAL A 75 3.15 -16.04 13.18
CA VAL A 75 4.28 -16.98 13.31
C VAL A 75 5.62 -16.29 13.15
N ILE A 76 5.69 -15.27 12.30
CA ILE A 76 6.96 -14.64 11.89
C ILE A 76 7.43 -13.51 12.84
N GLY A 77 6.81 -13.40 14.02
CA GLY A 77 7.15 -12.43 15.06
C GLY A 77 6.60 -11.01 14.80
N TRP A 78 7.07 -10.03 15.57
CA TRP A 78 6.61 -8.63 15.48
C TRP A 78 7.33 -7.83 14.40
N PHE A 79 8.65 -8.00 14.22
CA PHE A 79 9.42 -7.17 13.29
C PHE A 79 9.09 -7.45 11.81
N MET A 80 8.97 -8.72 11.40
CA MET A 80 8.78 -9.06 9.98
C MET A 80 7.45 -8.55 9.40
N PRO A 81 6.29 -8.66 10.07
CA PRO A 81 5.03 -8.10 9.56
C PRO A 81 5.12 -6.58 9.37
N PHE A 82 5.72 -5.85 10.32
CA PHE A 82 5.96 -4.41 10.16
C PHE A 82 6.89 -4.11 8.97
N TYR A 83 7.99 -4.86 8.84
CA TYR A 83 8.94 -4.65 7.75
C TYR A 83 8.29 -4.88 6.38
N PHE A 84 7.62 -6.03 6.21
CA PHE A 84 7.02 -6.38 4.92
C PHE A 84 5.77 -5.56 4.61
N ALA A 85 5.04 -5.10 5.63
CA ALA A 85 3.96 -4.13 5.44
C ALA A 85 4.52 -2.81 4.88
N GLY A 86 5.53 -2.21 5.54
CA GLY A 86 6.10 -0.96 5.03
C GLY A 86 6.70 -1.10 3.62
N LYS A 87 7.32 -2.25 3.30
CA LYS A 87 7.77 -2.53 1.94
C LYS A 87 6.60 -2.68 0.94
N LEU A 88 5.51 -3.33 1.32
CA LEU A 88 4.31 -3.47 0.48
C LEU A 88 3.76 -2.08 0.13
N GLU A 89 3.56 -1.24 1.16
CA GLU A 89 3.10 0.15 1.02
C GLU A 89 4.02 0.98 0.13
N SER A 90 5.34 0.81 0.28
CA SER A 90 6.34 1.49 -0.55
C SER A 90 6.11 1.27 -2.05
N GLY A 91 5.74 0.05 -2.44
CA GLY A 91 5.41 -0.29 -3.82
C GLY A 91 4.04 0.26 -4.24
N ASN A 92 3.03 0.15 -3.37
CA ASN A 92 1.67 0.61 -3.64
C ASN A 92 1.59 2.12 -3.88
N VAL A 93 2.42 2.93 -3.21
CA VAL A 93 2.52 4.38 -3.46
C VAL A 93 2.58 4.67 -4.96
N CYS A 94 3.46 3.97 -5.69
CA CYS A 94 3.63 4.20 -7.12
C CYS A 94 2.53 3.60 -8.01
N GLU A 95 1.72 2.65 -7.52
CA GLU A 95 0.64 2.08 -8.32
C GLU A 95 -0.40 3.15 -8.68
N TYR A 96 -0.77 4.01 -7.72
CA TYR A 96 -1.77 5.07 -7.96
C TYR A 96 -1.23 6.23 -8.81
N PHE A 97 0.01 6.68 -8.59
CA PHE A 97 0.63 7.69 -9.46
C PHE A 97 0.82 7.17 -10.89
N ARG A 98 1.19 5.89 -11.06
CA ARG A 98 1.23 5.29 -12.39
C ARG A 98 -0.14 5.17 -13.04
N MET A 99 -1.19 4.92 -12.26
CA MET A 99 -2.56 4.98 -12.77
C MET A 99 -2.90 6.37 -13.31
N ILE A 100 -2.50 7.45 -12.63
CA ILE A 100 -2.63 8.83 -13.14
C ILE A 100 -1.94 8.95 -14.50
N HIS A 101 -0.69 8.49 -14.62
CA HIS A 101 0.02 8.54 -15.91
C HIS A 101 -0.75 7.82 -17.03
N TYR A 102 -1.30 6.63 -16.76
CA TYR A 102 -2.09 5.90 -17.75
C TYR A 102 -3.41 6.58 -18.09
N PHE A 103 -4.07 7.25 -17.14
CA PHE A 103 -5.26 8.05 -17.41
C PHE A 103 -4.93 9.28 -18.24
N HIS A 104 -3.82 9.97 -17.96
CA HIS A 104 -3.34 11.10 -18.76
C HIS A 104 -2.98 10.71 -20.19
N GLU A 105 -2.40 9.52 -20.42
CA GLU A 105 -2.20 8.95 -21.77
C GLU A 105 -3.52 8.79 -22.55
N LEU A 106 -4.66 8.71 -21.84
CA LEU A 106 -6.01 8.64 -22.39
C LEU A 106 -6.77 9.98 -22.33
N VAL A 107 -6.11 11.07 -21.92
CA VAL A 107 -6.71 12.41 -21.74
C VAL A 107 -7.84 12.41 -20.69
N ILE A 108 -7.67 11.61 -19.64
CA ILE A 108 -8.59 11.50 -18.50
C ILE A 108 -7.90 12.09 -17.28
N THR A 109 -8.50 13.11 -16.65
CA THR A 109 -7.97 13.77 -15.44
C THR A 109 -8.95 13.79 -14.26
N GLU A 110 -10.19 13.31 -14.47
CA GLU A 110 -11.26 13.32 -13.47
C GLU A 110 -10.94 12.50 -12.20
N HIS A 111 -9.95 11.61 -12.27
CA HIS A 111 -9.54 10.74 -11.17
C HIS A 111 -8.26 11.18 -10.47
N ASP A 112 -7.62 12.27 -10.92
CA ASP A 112 -6.31 12.70 -10.44
C ASP A 112 -6.31 12.97 -8.94
N GLN A 113 -7.29 13.73 -8.46
CA GLN A 113 -7.42 14.05 -7.03
C GLN A 113 -7.55 12.78 -6.18
N LEU A 114 -8.41 11.87 -6.61
CA LEU A 114 -8.67 10.62 -5.90
C LEU A 114 -7.41 9.75 -5.83
N LEU A 115 -6.79 9.50 -6.99
CA LEU A 115 -5.59 8.67 -7.08
C LEU A 115 -4.40 9.30 -6.36
N TYR A 116 -4.28 10.63 -6.40
CA TYR A 116 -3.28 11.37 -5.66
C TYR A 116 -3.47 11.16 -4.14
N GLU A 117 -4.70 11.33 -3.64
CA GLU A 117 -5.01 11.12 -2.23
C GLU A 117 -4.71 9.69 -1.78
N MET A 118 -5.05 8.68 -2.60
CA MET A 118 -4.71 7.28 -2.34
C MET A 118 -3.20 7.07 -2.30
N GLY A 119 -2.44 7.55 -3.30
CA GLY A 119 -0.98 7.43 -3.33
C GLY A 119 -0.28 8.12 -2.16
N ILE A 120 -0.78 9.28 -1.73
CA ILE A 120 -0.31 9.94 -0.51
C ILE A 120 -0.66 9.11 0.73
N LYS A 121 -1.82 8.45 0.75
CA LYS A 121 -2.26 7.63 1.88
C LYS A 121 -1.36 6.42 2.11
N GLU A 122 -1.05 5.68 1.05
CA GLU A 122 -0.06 4.58 1.09
C GLU A 122 1.30 5.07 1.60
N LYS A 123 1.70 6.30 1.25
CA LYS A 123 2.96 6.86 1.75
C LYS A 123 2.91 7.14 3.25
N GLU A 124 1.77 7.57 3.78
CA GLU A 124 1.56 7.71 5.23
C GLU A 124 1.68 6.34 5.93
N HIS A 125 1.14 5.29 5.33
CA HIS A 125 1.25 3.92 5.85
C HIS A 125 2.70 3.42 5.83
N GLU A 126 3.43 3.60 4.72
CA GLU A 126 4.87 3.27 4.63
C GLU A 126 5.67 3.95 5.75
N VAL A 127 5.47 5.26 5.93
CA VAL A 127 6.17 6.04 6.96
C VAL A 127 5.80 5.54 8.36
N TYR A 128 4.53 5.23 8.61
CA TYR A 128 4.11 4.63 9.87
C TYR A 128 4.88 3.34 10.20
N PHE A 129 4.97 2.41 9.24
CA PHE A 129 5.67 1.15 9.46
C PHE A 129 7.18 1.35 9.66
N LEU A 130 7.81 2.22 8.86
CA LEU A 130 9.23 2.54 9.00
C LEU A 130 9.52 3.15 10.38
N GLU A 131 8.72 4.11 10.82
CA GLU A 131 8.85 4.77 12.12
C GLU A 131 8.77 3.79 13.30
N LYS A 132 7.96 2.75 13.18
CA LYS A 132 7.82 1.70 14.20
C LYS A 132 9.06 0.83 14.33
N ILE A 133 9.78 0.58 13.23
CA ILE A 133 10.92 -0.35 13.22
C ILE A 133 12.28 0.33 13.05
N LYS A 134 12.34 1.66 12.86
CA LYS A 134 13.59 2.38 12.57
C LYS A 134 14.70 2.21 13.61
N SER A 135 14.33 1.95 14.87
CA SER A 135 15.25 1.70 15.97
C SER A 135 15.65 0.22 16.11
N CYS A 136 15.05 -0.68 15.32
CA CYS A 136 15.31 -2.11 15.38
C CYS A 136 16.67 -2.46 14.75
N LYS A 137 17.49 -3.23 15.46
CA LYS A 137 18.82 -3.69 15.00
C LYS A 137 18.75 -4.61 13.77
N LEU A 138 17.58 -5.19 13.47
CA LEU A 138 17.39 -6.04 12.28
C LEU A 138 17.20 -5.23 11.00
N LEU A 139 16.75 -3.97 11.10
CA LEU A 139 16.41 -3.15 9.94
C LEU A 139 17.57 -2.99 8.94
N PRO A 140 18.80 -2.66 9.35
CA PRO A 140 19.92 -2.51 8.40
C PRO A 140 20.23 -3.80 7.61
N TYR A 141 20.03 -4.96 8.23
CA TYR A 141 20.23 -6.24 7.56
C TYR A 141 19.12 -6.49 6.54
N PHE A 142 17.86 -6.28 6.93
CA PHE A 142 16.73 -6.46 6.04
C PHE A 142 16.75 -5.48 4.86
N GLU A 143 17.09 -4.22 5.09
CA GLU A 143 17.26 -3.20 4.05
C GLU A 143 18.34 -3.58 3.03
N LYS A 144 19.40 -4.26 3.47
CA LYS A 144 20.44 -4.79 2.57
C LYS A 144 19.87 -5.87 1.63
N TYR A 145 19.06 -6.79 2.14
CA TYR A 145 18.57 -7.95 1.37
C TYR A 145 17.27 -7.69 0.60
N PHE A 146 16.37 -6.89 1.15
CA PHE A 146 15.04 -6.67 0.61
C PHE A 146 14.85 -5.24 0.08
N SER A 147 15.86 -4.38 0.17
CA SER A 147 15.88 -3.05 -0.46
C SER A 147 14.79 -2.07 -0.03
N TRP A 148 14.31 -2.18 1.20
CA TRP A 148 13.42 -1.19 1.82
C TRP A 148 13.88 -0.88 3.26
N GLY A 149 13.87 0.39 3.67
CA GLY A 149 14.31 0.80 5.00
C GLY A 149 14.59 2.30 5.12
N ILE A 150 15.62 2.68 5.87
CA ILE A 150 15.92 4.10 6.18
C ILE A 150 16.40 4.85 4.94
N GLN A 151 17.21 4.21 4.11
CA GLN A 151 17.85 4.83 2.94
C GLN A 151 17.21 4.39 1.63
N LYS A 152 16.38 3.35 1.65
CA LYS A 152 15.77 2.76 0.45
C LYS A 152 14.25 2.74 0.54
N SER A 153 13.62 3.13 -0.55
CA SER A 153 12.17 3.12 -0.77
C SER A 153 11.92 2.77 -2.24
N ASP A 154 10.76 2.16 -2.54
CA ASP A 154 10.33 1.80 -3.90
C ASP A 154 9.61 2.99 -4.60
N ASN A 155 9.53 4.15 -3.95
CA ASN A 155 8.94 5.39 -4.46
C ASN A 155 9.79 6.63 -4.18
N ASP A 156 9.45 7.73 -4.84
CA ASP A 156 10.10 9.05 -4.74
C ASP A 156 9.25 10.10 -4.00
N VAL A 157 8.14 9.67 -3.37
CA VAL A 157 7.22 10.57 -2.66
C VAL A 157 7.81 10.97 -1.32
N ASN A 158 7.79 12.27 -1.03
CA ASN A 158 8.19 12.83 0.26
C ASN A 158 7.05 13.66 0.86
N LEU A 159 6.54 13.25 2.02
CA LEU A 159 5.41 13.91 2.68
C LEU A 159 5.72 15.35 3.13
N ASN A 160 6.99 15.73 3.28
CA ASN A 160 7.40 17.09 3.64
C ASN A 160 7.48 18.03 2.44
N THR A 161 7.54 17.48 1.23
CA THR A 161 7.69 18.23 -0.02
C THR A 161 6.75 17.62 -1.07
N LYS A 162 5.45 17.81 -0.83
CA LYS A 162 4.40 17.33 -1.73
C LYS A 162 4.29 18.24 -2.95
N PHE A 163 4.30 17.66 -4.15
CA PHE A 163 3.87 18.35 -5.37
C PHE A 163 2.35 18.55 -5.32
N PRO A 164 1.82 19.62 -5.94
CA PRO A 164 0.38 19.74 -6.12
C PRO A 164 -0.14 18.63 -7.06
N VAL A 165 -1.45 18.39 -7.05
CA VAL A 165 -2.07 17.27 -7.80
C VAL A 165 -1.83 17.39 -9.31
N GLU A 166 -1.83 18.62 -9.82
CA GLU A 166 -1.56 18.95 -11.22
C GLU A 166 -0.13 18.59 -11.65
N GLU A 167 0.78 18.43 -10.69
CA GLU A 167 2.18 18.04 -10.90
C GLU A 167 2.45 16.60 -10.43
N SER A 168 1.40 15.80 -10.21
CA SER A 168 1.50 14.40 -9.76
C SER A 168 2.30 13.51 -10.72
N GLU A 169 2.35 13.86 -11.99
CA GLU A 169 3.19 13.26 -13.04
C GLU A 169 4.71 13.29 -12.74
N LYS A 170 5.12 14.09 -11.75
CA LYS A 170 6.51 14.13 -11.30
C LYS A 170 6.88 12.94 -10.43
N TYR A 171 5.91 12.28 -9.80
CA TYR A 171 6.13 11.10 -8.97
C TYR A 171 6.21 9.82 -9.81
N CYS A 172 6.98 8.84 -9.32
CA CYS A 172 6.98 7.47 -9.82
C CYS A 172 7.12 7.35 -11.35
N LYS A 173 8.01 8.16 -11.93
CA LYS A 173 8.33 8.12 -13.36
C LYS A 173 8.80 6.71 -13.77
N LYS A 174 8.37 6.31 -14.97
CA LYS A 174 8.77 5.03 -15.59
C LYS A 174 10.26 5.00 -15.92
#